data_AF-A0A2C9PGD0-F1
#
_entry.id   AF-A0A2C9PGD0-F1
#
_cell.length_a   1.000
_cell.length_b   1.000
_cell.length_c   1.000
_cell.angle_alpha   90.00
_cell.angle_beta   90.00
_cell.angle_gamma   90.00
#
_symmetry.space_group_name_H-M   'P 1'
#
loop_
_entity.id
_entity.type
_entity.pdbx_description
1 polymer ?
#
loop_
_entity_poly.entity_id
_entity_poly.type
_entity_poly.pdbx_seq_one_letter_code
_entity_poly.pdbx_strand_id
1 'polypeptide(L)'
;QKHQAYHLIEETMGIEWILPFSNCFLIRQPKEMLLSFRKIVPHFTFEETGWIELKRLFDYVHQTSGVIPPVIDAHDLLNDPRRMLSKLCQVVGVEFTETML
;
A
#
# COMPACT_ATOMS: atom_id res chain seq x y z
N GLN A 1 -9.47 1.46 -4.47
CA GLN A 1 -9.09 2.85 -4.16
C GLN A 1 -7.60 2.85 -3.78
N LYS A 2 -6.85 3.92 -4.04
CA LYS A 2 -5.43 4.03 -3.67
C LYS A 2 -5.23 5.26 -2.78
N HIS A 3 -4.62 5.05 -1.62
CA HIS A 3 -4.41 6.08 -0.61
C HIS A 3 -2.93 6.12 -0.22
N GLN A 4 -2.39 7.30 0.07
CA GLN A 4 -1.04 7.42 0.64
C GLN A 4 -1.13 7.31 2.16
N ALA A 5 -0.31 6.46 2.75
CA ALA A 5 -0.37 6.16 4.18
C ALA A 5 -0.29 7.42 5.07
N TYR A 6 0.54 8.39 4.67
CA TYR A 6 0.70 9.66 5.38
C TYR A 6 -0.59 10.47 5.48
N HIS A 7 -1.39 10.54 4.40
CA HIS A 7 -2.63 11.33 4.37
C HIS A 7 -3.80 10.64 5.10
N LEU A 8 -3.77 9.32 5.20
CA LEU A 8 -4.82 8.50 5.81
C LEU A 8 -5.04 8.77 7.30
N ILE A 9 -3.97 9.15 8.00
CA ILE A 9 -4.00 9.42 9.45
C ILE A 9 -4.46 10.86 9.74
N GLU A 10 -4.32 11.77 8.77
CA GLU A 10 -4.72 13.18 8.89
C GLU A 10 -6.19 13.43 8.49
N GLU A 11 -6.84 12.46 7.83
CA GLU A 11 -8.25 12.57 7.41
C GLU A 11 -9.23 12.45 8.59
N THR A 12 -10.27 13.27 8.56
CA THR A 12 -11.32 13.45 9.59
C THR A 12 -12.08 12.18 10.01
N MET A 13 -11.84 11.05 9.36
CA MET A 13 -12.60 9.80 9.52
C MET A 13 -11.97 8.77 10.48
N GLY A 14 -10.76 9.00 10.97
CA GLY A 14 -10.06 8.10 11.92
C GLY A 14 -9.60 6.77 11.29
N ILE A 15 -8.49 6.21 11.75
CA ILE A 15 -7.85 5.02 11.12
C ILE A 15 -8.80 3.80 10.97
N GLU A 16 -9.83 3.69 11.81
CA GLU A 16 -10.84 2.63 11.81
C GLU A 16 -11.66 2.53 10.52
N TRP A 17 -11.77 3.60 9.73
CA TRP A 17 -12.57 3.58 8.50
C TRP A 17 -12.04 2.57 7.48
N ILE A 18 -10.77 2.17 7.56
CA ILE A 18 -10.15 1.20 6.65
C ILE A 18 -10.55 -0.25 6.95
N LEU A 19 -11.04 -0.54 8.16
CA LEU A 19 -11.28 -1.91 8.62
C LEU A 19 -12.34 -2.70 7.83
N PRO A 20 -13.43 -2.08 7.32
CA PRO A 20 -14.40 -2.77 6.48
C PRO A 20 -13.86 -3.18 5.10
N PHE A 21 -12.67 -2.75 4.71
CA PHE A 21 -12.07 -3.03 3.39
C PHE A 21 -11.04 -4.17 3.43
N SER A 22 -10.85 -4.82 2.28
CA SER A 22 -9.69 -5.68 2.02
C SER A 22 -8.45 -4.80 1.79
N ASN A 23 -7.67 -4.59 2.86
CA ASN A 23 -6.47 -3.75 2.82
C ASN A 23 -5.28 -4.51 2.20
N CYS A 24 -4.55 -3.86 1.29
CA CYS A 24 -3.28 -4.34 0.76
C CYS A 24 -2.24 -3.21 0.78
N PHE A 25 -0.97 -3.57 0.93
CA PHE A 25 0.12 -2.63 1.15
C PHE A 25 1.15 -2.75 0.02
N LEU A 26 1.38 -1.65 -0.69
CA LEU A 26 2.39 -1.59 -1.75
C LEU A 26 3.70 -1.07 -1.17
N ILE A 27 4.77 -1.85 -1.31
CA ILE A 27 6.13 -1.47 -0.94
C ILE A 27 7.00 -1.28 -2.18
N ARG A 28 8.12 -0.59 -2.01
CA ARG A 28 9.09 -0.37 -3.08
C ARG A 28 10.49 -0.28 -2.50
N GLN A 29 11.49 -0.64 -3.31
CA GLN A 29 12.91 -0.42 -3.00
C GLN A 29 13.18 1.03 -2.54
N PRO A 30 13.72 1.24 -1.32
CA PRO A 30 13.86 2.57 -0.73
C PRO A 30 14.64 3.55 -1.61
N LYS A 31 15.75 3.11 -2.21
CA LYS A 31 16.59 3.96 -3.07
C LYS A 31 15.81 4.50 -4.26
N GLU A 32 15.06 3.65 -4.95
CA GLU A 32 14.26 4.08 -6.10
C GLU A 32 13.09 4.97 -5.71
N MET A 33 12.45 4.64 -4.59
CA MET A 33 11.35 5.42 -4.03
C MET A 33 11.82 6.85 -3.72
N LEU A 34 12.91 7.01 -2.97
CA LEU A 34 13.46 8.32 -2.60
C LEU A 34 13.87 9.15 -3.83
N LEU A 35 14.47 8.52 -4.85
CA LEU A 35 14.83 9.20 -6.10
C LEU A 35 13.60 9.71 -6.85
N SER A 36 12.50 8.94 -6.85
CA SER A 36 11.23 9.35 -7.44
C SER A 36 10.54 10.42 -6.61
N PHE A 37 10.54 10.27 -5.28
CA PHE A 37 9.88 11.15 -4.33
C PHE A 37 10.49 12.55 -4.37
N ARG A 38 11.83 12.65 -4.41
CA ARG A 38 12.55 13.93 -4.55
C ARG A 38 12.14 14.75 -5.79
N LYS A 39 11.67 14.10 -6.86
CA LYS A 39 11.20 14.83 -8.06
C LYS A 39 9.89 15.57 -7.83
N ILE A 40 9.09 15.11 -6.87
CA ILE A 40 7.77 15.64 -6.54
C ILE A 40 7.88 16.56 -5.31
N VAL A 41 8.61 16.12 -4.29
CA VAL A 41 8.87 16.84 -3.04
C VAL A 41 10.40 16.99 -2.91
N PRO A 42 11.01 18.10 -3.37
CA PRO A 42 12.47 18.24 -3.44
C PRO A 42 13.19 18.25 -2.09
N HIS A 43 12.49 18.71 -1.05
CA HIS A 43 12.96 18.78 0.32
C HIS A 43 11.93 18.07 1.18
N PHE A 44 12.29 16.90 1.70
CA PHE A 44 11.40 16.10 2.55
C PHE A 44 12.15 15.57 3.77
N THR A 45 11.42 15.35 4.85
CA THR A 45 11.90 14.65 6.04
C THR A 45 11.66 13.14 5.92
N PHE A 46 12.24 12.36 6.82
CA PHE A 46 12.02 10.91 6.82
C PHE A 46 10.55 10.55 7.08
N GLU A 47 9.86 11.34 7.90
CA GLU A 47 8.45 11.16 8.26
C GLU A 47 7.55 11.33 7.03
N GLU A 48 7.84 12.31 6.17
CA GLU A 48 7.09 12.58 4.94
C GLU A 48 7.25 11.46 3.88
N THR A 49 8.15 10.49 4.09
CA THR A 49 8.22 9.28 3.26
C THR A 49 7.01 8.36 3.44
N GLY A 50 6.28 8.50 4.55
CA GLY A 50 5.11 7.69 4.88
C GLY A 50 5.43 6.26 5.31
N TRP A 51 6.70 5.89 5.50
CA TRP A 51 7.09 4.52 5.88
C TRP A 51 6.64 4.13 7.29
N ILE A 52 6.70 5.07 8.22
CA ILE A 52 6.25 4.86 9.61
C ILE A 52 4.74 4.61 9.61
N GLU A 53 4.00 5.41 8.86
CA GLU A 53 2.55 5.38 8.73
C GLU A 53 2.10 4.11 8.02
N LEU A 54 2.80 3.70 6.96
CA LEU A 54 2.53 2.45 6.24
C LEU A 54 2.64 1.24 7.18
N LYS A 55 3.71 1.20 8.00
CA LYS A 55 3.88 0.15 9.00
C LYS A 55 2.79 0.21 10.07
N ARG A 56 2.46 1.40 10.59
CA ARG A 56 1.39 1.56 11.59
C ARG A 56 0.05 1.07 11.08
N LEU A 57 -0.31 1.39 9.83
CA LEU A 57 -1.54 0.92 9.19
C LEU A 57 -1.53 -0.59 9.02
N PHE A 58 -0.42 -1.17 8.57
CA PHE A 58 -0.29 -2.63 8.45
C PHE A 58 -0.49 -3.32 9.81
N ASP A 59 0.23 -2.86 10.84
CA ASP A 59 0.14 -3.43 12.18
C ASP A 59 -1.29 -3.28 12.74
N TYR A 60 -1.92 -2.13 12.53
CA TYR A 60 -3.29 -1.86 12.97
C TYR A 60 -4.30 -2.81 12.32
N VAL A 61 -4.27 -2.97 11.00
CA VAL A 61 -5.15 -3.90 10.29
C VAL A 61 -4.89 -5.33 10.76
N HIS A 62 -3.63 -5.73 10.89
CA HIS A 62 -3.28 -7.08 11.33
C HIS A 62 -3.79 -7.38 12.74
N GLN A 63 -3.54 -6.48 13.69
CA GLN A 63 -3.94 -6.64 15.09
C GLN A 63 -5.46 -6.63 15.27
N THR A 64 -6.17 -5.83 14.46
CA THR A 64 -7.62 -5.67 14.60
C THR A 64 -8.41 -6.78 13.90
N SER A 65 -7.96 -7.21 12.72
CA SER A 65 -8.66 -8.24 11.93
C SER A 65 -8.18 -9.67 12.20
N GLY A 66 -6.98 -9.84 12.77
CA GLY A 66 -6.31 -11.13 12.91
C GLY A 66 -5.77 -11.71 11.60
N VAL A 67 -5.98 -11.04 10.47
CA VAL A 67 -5.49 -11.45 9.14
C VAL A 67 -4.18 -10.74 8.84
N ILE A 68 -3.26 -11.38 8.13
CA ILE A 68 -2.06 -10.72 7.62
C ILE A 68 -2.41 -10.05 6.28
N PRO A 69 -2.39 -8.70 6.19
CA PRO A 69 -2.71 -8.02 4.93
C PRO A 69 -1.72 -8.37 3.82
N PRO A 70 -2.16 -8.51 2.55
CA PRO A 70 -1.25 -8.70 1.43
C PRO A 70 -0.26 -7.55 1.30
N VAL A 71 1.01 -7.89 1.11
CA VAL A 71 2.09 -6.94 0.80
C VAL A 71 2.57 -7.21 -0.63
N ILE A 72 2.64 -6.17 -1.44
CA ILE A 72 3.02 -6.25 -2.86
C ILE A 72 4.29 -5.43 -3.05
N ASP A 73 5.33 -6.03 -3.64
CA ASP A 73 6.49 -5.26 -4.10
C ASP A 73 6.19 -4.65 -5.48
N ALA A 74 6.38 -3.34 -5.60
CA ALA A 74 6.18 -2.62 -6.85
C ALA A 74 7.10 -3.12 -7.98
N HIS A 75 8.31 -3.60 -7.66
CA HIS A 75 9.22 -4.18 -8.63
C HIS A 75 8.65 -5.48 -9.22
N ASP A 76 8.18 -6.39 -8.36
CA ASP A 76 7.56 -7.64 -8.80
C ASP A 76 6.28 -7.39 -9.59
N LEU A 77 5.47 -6.43 -9.15
CA LEU A 77 4.26 -6.01 -9.85
C LEU A 77 4.56 -5.47 -11.25
N LEU A 78 5.63 -4.69 -11.44
CA LEU A 78 6.00 -4.15 -12.75
C LEU A 78 6.62 -5.23 -13.66
N ASN A 79 7.35 -6.18 -13.11
CA ASN A 79 8.00 -7.24 -13.87
C ASN A 79 7.02 -8.30 -14.39
N ASP A 80 6.01 -8.66 -13.59
CA ASP A 80 4.97 -9.63 -13.96
C ASP A 80 3.59 -9.22 -13.41
N PRO A 81 2.96 -8.17 -14.00
CA PRO A 81 1.71 -7.61 -13.50
C PRO A 81 0.59 -8.63 -13.46
N ARG A 82 0.48 -9.47 -14.51
CA ARG A 82 -0.55 -10.50 -14.61
C ARG A 82 -0.47 -11.47 -13.44
N ARG A 83 0.71 -12.03 -13.16
CA ARG A 83 0.88 -12.99 -12.05
C ARG A 83 0.61 -12.35 -10.70
N MET A 84 1.13 -11.14 -10.48
CA MET A 84 1.01 -10.47 -9.19
C MET A 84 -0.44 -10.04 -8.90
N LEU A 85 -1.12 -9.45 -9.88
CA LEU A 85 -2.52 -9.07 -9.75
C LEU A 85 -3.44 -10.29 -9.63
N SER A 86 -3.19 -11.36 -10.40
CA SER A 86 -3.97 -12.60 -10.26
C SER A 86 -3.90 -13.18 -8.84
N LYS A 87 -2.70 -13.20 -8.24
CA LYS A 87 -2.51 -13.64 -6.85
C LYS A 87 -3.21 -12.72 -5.85
N LEU A 88 -3.09 -11.40 -6.03
CA LEU A 88 -3.76 -10.43 -5.18
C LEU A 88 -5.28 -10.64 -5.21
N CYS A 89 -5.86 -10.70 -6.41
CA CYS A 89 -7.28 -10.91 -6.65
C CYS A 89 -7.79 -12.16 -5.94
N GLN A 90 -7.05 -13.27 -6.03
CA GLN A 90 -7.37 -14.51 -5.32
C GLN A 90 -7.41 -14.33 -3.80
N VAL A 91 -6.45 -13.60 -3.22
CA VAL A 91 -6.38 -13.38 -1.78
C VAL A 91 -7.47 -12.44 -1.29
N VAL A 92 -7.80 -11.39 -2.05
CA VAL A 92 -8.83 -10.42 -1.67
C VAL A 92 -10.25 -10.83 -2.06
N GLY A 93 -10.41 -11.93 -2.80
CA GLY A 93 -11.71 -12.49 -3.17
C GLY A 93 -12.41 -11.77 -4.33
N VAL A 94 -11.65 -11.20 -5.28
CA VAL A 94 -12.20 -10.56 -6.48
C VAL A 94 -11.73 -11.27 -7.75
N GLU A 95 -12.49 -11.14 -8.83
CA GLU A 95 -12.10 -11.66 -10.14
C GLU A 95 -11.00 -10.80 -10.77
N PHE A 96 -9.97 -11.44 -11.34
CA PHE A 96 -8.97 -10.76 -12.15
C PHE A 96 -9.54 -10.47 -13.54
N THR A 97 -9.34 -9.26 -14.05
CA THR A 97 -9.75 -8.88 -15.41
C THR A 97 -8.58 -8.33 -16.22
N GLU A 98 -8.61 -8.54 -17.54
CA GLU A 98 -7.57 -8.04 -18.46
C GLU A 98 -7.41 -6.52 -18.44
N THR A 99 -8.47 -5.79 -18.09
CA THR A 99 -8.45 -4.32 -17.94
C THR A 99 -7.61 -3.81 -16.77
N MET A 100 -7.08 -4.71 -15.92
CA MET A 100 -6.16 -4.36 -14.83
C MET A 100 -4.70 -4.25 -15.27
N LEU A 101 -4.36 -4.67 -16.51
CA LEU A 101 -3.02 -4.61 -17.11
C LEU A 101 -2.81 -3.32 -17.89
#